data_AF-S9NWN1-F1
#
_entry.id   AF-S9NWN1-F1
#
_cell.length_a   1.000
_cell.length_b   1.000
_cell.length_c   1.000
_cell.angle_alpha   90.00
_cell.angle_beta   90.00
_cell.angle_gamma   90.00
#
_symmetry.space_group_name_H-M   'P 1'
#
loop_
_entity.id
_entity.type
_entity.pdbx_description
1 polymer ?
#
loop_
_entity_poly.entity_id
_entity_poly.type
_entity_poly.pdbx_seq_one_letter_code
_entity_poly.pdbx_strand_id
1 'polypeptide(L)'
;MTRRLALSLLLPVLATACVSQTKLSAEDRTALQHDLTTGPAAVRHLKTSSYITPFFGDASKRLLTPYPPEEVRLLNDTKGNPINPGPVQSLVPAGTTVRVTKVEFPTSWTMAERVLYSPRTQPWVYLDVEGAPGAPVILVLRPGIDKKEDLLAEMDRYLPPQEPRLAKLSARFQDAVKQKRVLENMPEAAVEMSWGHPESIRRTLEGQRVNQEWIYPGGKRRVFLTDGVVSRVEEGKPDAAK
;
A
#
# COMPACT_ATOMS: atom_id res chain seq x y z
N MET A 1 61.02 -25.72 36.51
CA MET A 1 60.91 -25.09 35.17
C MET A 1 59.44 -25.10 34.74
N THR A 2 59.04 -24.03 34.08
CA THR A 2 57.70 -23.42 34.11
C THR A 2 56.74 -24.00 33.06
N ARG A 3 55.46 -24.11 33.43
CA ARG A 3 54.25 -24.37 32.62
C ARG A 3 54.30 -23.84 31.18
N ARG A 4 53.72 -24.59 30.23
CA ARG A 4 52.78 -24.06 29.20
C ARG A 4 51.74 -25.12 28.83
N LEU A 5 50.59 -25.11 29.51
CA LEU A 5 49.35 -25.67 28.96
C LEU A 5 48.88 -24.72 27.85
N ALA A 6 48.81 -25.20 26.62
CA ALA A 6 48.15 -24.49 25.53
C ALA A 6 46.62 -24.65 25.70
N LEU A 7 45.98 -23.63 26.26
CA LEU A 7 44.53 -23.53 26.33
C LEU A 7 44.04 -22.94 25.01
N SER A 8 43.66 -23.81 24.06
CA SER A 8 43.01 -23.39 22.82
C SER A 8 41.62 -22.85 23.12
N LEU A 9 41.47 -21.52 23.13
CA LEU A 9 40.19 -20.83 23.18
C LEU A 9 39.43 -21.12 21.87
N LEU A 10 38.48 -22.05 21.90
CA LEU A 10 37.43 -22.16 20.88
C LEU A 10 36.48 -20.97 21.10
N LEU A 11 36.60 -19.93 20.27
CA LEU A 11 35.56 -18.91 20.13
C LEU A 11 34.32 -19.55 19.49
N PRO A 12 33.15 -19.59 20.16
CA PRO A 12 31.92 -19.85 19.46
C PRO A 12 31.61 -18.60 18.61
N VAL A 13 31.74 -18.73 17.29
CA VAL A 13 31.15 -17.78 16.35
C VAL A 13 29.64 -17.91 16.52
N LEU A 14 29.08 -17.05 17.37
CA LEU A 14 27.64 -16.84 17.47
C LEU A 14 27.21 -16.25 16.12
N ALA A 15 26.79 -17.13 15.22
CA ALA A 15 26.01 -16.73 14.06
C ALA A 15 24.74 -16.07 14.60
N THR A 16 24.78 -14.74 14.70
CA THR A 16 23.59 -13.93 14.91
C THR A 16 22.71 -14.14 13.68
N ALA A 17 21.83 -15.13 13.75
CA ALA A 17 20.69 -15.24 12.87
C ALA A 17 19.79 -14.04 13.18
N CYS A 18 20.18 -12.89 12.65
CA CYS A 18 19.36 -11.69 12.63
C CYS A 18 18.06 -12.08 11.93
N VAL A 19 17.00 -12.21 12.72
CA VAL A 19 15.67 -12.63 12.26
C VAL A 19 15.20 -11.59 11.25
N SER A 20 15.36 -11.92 9.97
CA SER A 20 14.80 -11.17 8.86
C SER A 20 13.30 -11.45 8.81
N GLN A 21 12.48 -10.40 8.70
CA GLN A 21 11.03 -10.56 8.50
C GLN A 21 10.68 -10.84 7.02
N THR A 22 11.69 -10.98 6.16
CA THR A 22 11.55 -11.52 4.80
C THR A 22 12.30 -12.85 4.67
N LYS A 23 11.66 -13.83 4.01
CA LYS A 23 12.27 -15.12 3.68
C LYS A 23 12.98 -15.16 2.32
N LEU A 24 12.86 -14.09 1.52
CA LEU A 24 13.59 -13.96 0.25
C LEU A 24 15.10 -13.95 0.49
N SER A 25 15.86 -14.64 -0.35
CA SER A 25 17.32 -14.62 -0.26
C SER A 25 17.89 -13.24 -0.62
N ALA A 26 19.14 -12.96 -0.24
CA ALA A 26 19.79 -11.69 -0.61
C ALA A 26 19.96 -11.54 -2.14
N GLU A 27 20.20 -12.66 -2.83
CA GLU A 27 20.29 -12.72 -4.28
C GLU A 27 18.94 -12.39 -4.92
N ASP A 28 17.85 -13.04 -4.48
CA ASP A 28 16.50 -12.79 -5.02
C ASP A 28 16.09 -11.33 -4.82
N ARG A 29 16.38 -10.74 -3.65
CA ARG A 29 16.09 -9.34 -3.38
C ARG A 29 16.88 -8.40 -4.29
N THR A 30 18.15 -8.71 -4.55
CA THR A 30 18.99 -7.91 -5.46
C THR A 30 18.49 -8.02 -6.90
N ALA A 31 18.14 -9.22 -7.36
CA ALA A 31 17.56 -9.44 -8.68
C ALA A 31 16.22 -8.71 -8.83
N LEU A 32 15.33 -8.84 -7.84
CA LEU A 32 14.06 -8.11 -7.78
C LEU A 32 14.24 -6.59 -7.82
N GLN A 33 15.16 -6.08 -7.01
CA GLN A 33 15.50 -4.67 -6.98
C GLN A 33 15.96 -4.20 -8.37
N HIS A 34 16.82 -4.96 -9.03
CA HIS A 34 17.27 -4.63 -10.39
C HIS A 34 16.12 -4.65 -11.39
N ASP A 35 15.35 -5.73 -11.45
CA ASP A 35 14.22 -5.91 -12.38
C ASP A 35 13.15 -4.82 -12.22
N LEU A 36 12.89 -4.41 -10.98
CA LEU A 36 11.84 -3.44 -10.65
C LEU A 36 12.29 -1.99 -10.71
N THR A 37 13.59 -1.71 -10.81
CA THR A 37 14.10 -0.33 -10.89
C THR A 37 14.77 -0.01 -12.22
N THR A 38 15.04 -1.04 -13.03
CA THR A 38 15.61 -0.88 -14.37
C THR A 38 14.62 -1.34 -15.44
N GLY A 39 14.72 -0.73 -16.62
CA GLY A 39 13.92 -1.14 -17.78
C GLY A 39 12.41 -0.86 -17.68
N PRO A 40 11.59 -1.57 -18.49
CA PRO A 40 10.15 -1.30 -18.60
C PRO A 40 9.34 -1.60 -17.33
N ALA A 41 9.75 -2.60 -16.53
CA ALA A 41 9.04 -2.99 -15.31
C ALA A 41 9.15 -1.95 -14.18
N ALA A 42 10.08 -1.01 -14.28
CA ALA A 42 10.21 0.12 -13.37
C ALA A 42 9.11 1.17 -13.57
N VAL A 43 8.50 1.23 -14.75
CA VAL A 43 7.39 2.15 -15.06
C VAL A 43 6.08 1.42 -14.83
N ARG A 44 5.25 1.95 -13.93
CA ARG A 44 3.96 1.38 -13.53
C ARG A 44 2.89 2.46 -13.54
N HIS A 45 1.63 2.07 -13.38
CA HIS A 45 0.50 3.00 -13.36
C HIS A 45 -0.33 2.78 -12.11
N LEU A 46 -0.82 3.85 -11.49
CA LEU A 46 -1.72 3.73 -10.34
C LEU A 46 -3.03 3.05 -10.77
N LYS A 47 -3.36 1.92 -10.14
CA LYS A 47 -4.66 1.24 -10.34
C LYS A 47 -5.82 2.11 -9.86
N THR A 48 -5.59 2.87 -8.80
CA THR A 48 -6.61 3.62 -8.06
C THR A 48 -6.09 5.00 -7.68
N SER A 49 -6.97 6.00 -7.70
CA SER A 49 -6.67 7.34 -7.19
C SER A 49 -6.24 7.24 -5.72
N SER A 50 -5.16 7.91 -5.36
CA SER A 50 -4.48 7.70 -4.08
C SER A 50 -4.12 9.03 -3.42
N TYR A 51 -4.18 9.07 -2.11
CA TYR A 51 -3.70 10.20 -1.32
C TYR A 51 -2.20 10.09 -1.09
N ILE A 52 -1.55 11.25 -1.06
CA ILE A 52 -0.23 11.42 -0.47
C ILE A 52 -0.40 12.05 0.90
N THR A 53 0.14 11.41 1.93
CA THR A 53 0.10 11.88 3.33
C THR A 53 1.52 11.89 3.92
N PRO A 54 1.74 12.47 5.11
CA PRO A 54 2.98 12.22 5.84
C PRO A 54 3.15 10.73 6.14
N PHE A 55 4.39 10.34 6.48
CA PHE A 55 4.75 8.95 6.73
C PHE A 55 4.93 8.68 8.24
N PHE A 56 3.84 8.82 9.00
CA PHE A 56 3.81 8.52 10.45
C PHE A 56 4.91 9.22 11.27
N GLY A 57 5.09 10.53 11.04
CA GLY A 57 6.11 11.34 11.72
C GLY A 57 7.50 11.33 11.08
N ASP A 58 7.75 10.48 10.09
CA ASP A 58 8.97 10.55 9.27
C ASP A 58 8.80 11.62 8.17
N ALA A 59 9.38 12.81 8.40
CA ALA A 59 9.33 13.91 7.46
C ALA A 59 10.13 13.67 6.16
N SER A 60 11.04 12.68 6.15
CA SER A 60 11.85 12.34 4.97
C SER A 60 11.09 11.56 3.91
N LYS A 61 9.88 11.08 4.20
CA LYS A 61 9.08 10.21 3.32
C LYS A 61 7.63 10.67 3.28
N ARG A 62 6.89 10.16 2.30
CA ARG A 62 5.43 10.31 2.19
C ARG A 62 4.78 8.96 2.00
N LEU A 63 3.54 8.81 2.47
CA LEU A 63 2.76 7.59 2.26
C LEU A 63 1.85 7.78 1.03
N LEU A 64 1.85 6.80 0.14
CA LEU A 64 0.82 6.61 -0.87
C LEU A 64 -0.23 5.64 -0.35
N THR A 65 -1.49 6.05 -0.32
CA THR A 65 -2.59 5.20 0.18
C THR A 65 -3.87 5.41 -0.62
N PRO A 66 -4.61 4.34 -0.98
CA PRO A 66 -5.93 4.47 -1.60
C PRO A 66 -7.01 4.88 -0.57
N TYR A 67 -6.72 4.83 0.73
CA TYR A 67 -7.68 5.13 1.79
C TYR A 67 -7.41 6.50 2.42
N PRO A 68 -8.45 7.24 2.83
CA PRO A 68 -8.27 8.49 3.56
C PRO A 68 -7.55 8.24 4.89
N PRO A 69 -6.88 9.25 5.48
CA PRO A 69 -5.99 9.05 6.63
C PRO A 69 -6.62 8.31 7.82
N GLU A 70 -7.88 8.60 8.13
CA GLU A 70 -8.66 7.97 9.19
C GLU A 70 -9.03 6.49 8.94
N GLU A 71 -8.88 6.02 7.71
CA GLU A 71 -9.12 4.64 7.27
C GLU A 71 -7.82 3.85 7.06
N VAL A 72 -6.66 4.48 7.20
CA VAL A 72 -5.37 3.77 7.08
C VAL A 72 -5.18 2.83 8.29
N ARG A 73 -4.80 1.58 8.01
CA ARG A 73 -4.65 0.50 9.01
C ARG A 73 -3.26 -0.15 8.96
N LEU A 74 -2.21 0.65 8.73
CA LEU A 74 -0.83 0.14 8.62
C LEU A 74 -0.16 -0.07 9.98
N LEU A 75 -0.58 0.68 10.99
CA LEU A 75 -0.01 0.70 12.33
C LEU A 75 -1.09 0.88 13.38
N ASN A 76 -0.87 0.27 14.54
CA ASN A 76 -1.69 0.47 15.73
C ASN A 76 -0.83 1.01 16.88
N ASP A 77 -1.42 1.83 17.74
CA ASP A 77 -0.82 2.26 19.00
C ASP A 77 -0.80 1.13 20.04
N THR A 78 -0.30 1.41 21.25
CA THR A 78 -0.24 0.43 22.34
C THR A 78 -1.61 0.00 22.87
N LYS A 79 -2.68 0.71 22.52
CA LYS A 79 -4.07 0.39 22.85
C LYS A 79 -4.79 -0.34 21.70
N GLY A 80 -4.09 -0.58 20.60
CA GLY A 80 -4.64 -1.23 19.41
C GLY A 80 -5.37 -0.29 18.45
N ASN A 81 -5.36 1.03 18.67
CA ASN A 81 -6.03 1.99 17.78
C ASN A 81 -5.15 2.28 16.56
N PRO A 82 -5.73 2.44 15.35
CA PRO A 82 -4.98 2.83 14.17
C PRO A 82 -4.26 4.16 14.36
N ILE A 83 -2.97 4.21 14.01
CA ILE A 83 -2.21 5.45 13.98
C ILE A 83 -2.54 6.17 12.66
N ASN A 84 -2.93 7.44 12.74
CA ASN A 84 -3.18 8.26 11.57
C ASN A 84 -1.83 8.72 10.95
N PRO A 85 -1.61 8.57 9.63
CA PRO A 85 -0.36 9.00 9.00
C PRO A 85 -0.19 10.53 8.92
N GLY A 86 -1.26 11.29 9.10
CA GLY A 86 -1.33 12.74 8.99
C GLY A 86 -2.28 13.22 7.89
N PRO A 87 -2.46 14.55 7.71
CA PRO A 87 -3.42 15.10 6.75
C PRO A 87 -3.05 14.78 5.30
N VAL A 88 -4.04 14.81 4.42
CA VAL A 88 -3.82 14.72 2.97
C VAL A 88 -3.00 15.93 2.51
N GLN A 89 -1.90 15.67 1.81
CA GLN A 89 -1.05 16.69 1.21
C GLN A 89 -1.35 16.88 -0.28
N SER A 90 -1.66 15.79 -0.98
CA SER A 90 -2.10 15.84 -2.36
C SER A 90 -2.90 14.59 -2.75
N LEU A 91 -3.56 14.66 -3.90
CA LEU A 91 -4.29 13.57 -4.52
C LEU A 91 -3.63 13.24 -5.87
N VAL A 92 -3.41 11.96 -6.12
CA VAL A 92 -2.84 11.45 -7.37
C VAL A 92 -3.89 10.59 -8.06
N PRO A 93 -4.33 10.93 -9.28
CA PRO A 93 -5.34 10.17 -10.00
C PRO A 93 -4.94 8.73 -10.34
N ALA A 94 -5.93 7.85 -10.49
CA ALA A 94 -5.75 6.57 -11.16
C ALA A 94 -5.18 6.79 -12.58
N GLY A 95 -4.37 5.85 -13.05
CA GLY A 95 -3.69 5.92 -14.34
C GLY A 95 -2.43 6.78 -14.35
N THR A 96 -2.11 7.53 -13.28
CA THR A 96 -0.84 8.26 -13.20
C THR A 96 0.34 7.31 -13.30
N THR A 97 1.27 7.65 -14.19
CA THR A 97 2.54 6.96 -14.34
C THR A 97 3.43 7.20 -13.12
N VAL A 98 3.99 6.13 -12.58
CA VAL A 98 4.96 6.18 -11.48
C VAL A 98 6.19 5.38 -11.85
N ARG A 99 7.33 5.76 -11.28
CA ARG A 99 8.58 4.99 -11.41
C ARG A 99 8.97 4.38 -10.08
N VAL A 100 9.17 3.08 -10.06
CA VAL A 100 9.74 2.38 -8.90
C VAL A 100 11.24 2.68 -8.85
N THR A 101 11.70 3.23 -7.73
CA THR A 101 13.10 3.62 -7.52
C THR A 101 13.82 2.72 -6.53
N LYS A 102 13.08 2.07 -5.63
CA LYS A 102 13.62 1.10 -4.66
C LYS A 102 12.53 0.18 -4.12
N VAL A 103 12.87 -1.07 -3.87
CA VAL A 103 12.09 -1.99 -3.06
C VAL A 103 12.90 -2.34 -1.81
N GLU A 104 12.39 -1.96 -0.65
CA GLU A 104 13.06 -2.13 0.62
C GLU A 104 12.34 -3.16 1.48
N PHE A 105 12.98 -4.31 1.66
CA PHE A 105 12.46 -5.41 2.47
C PHE A 105 12.77 -5.22 3.96
N PRO A 106 11.90 -5.72 4.87
CA PRO A 106 12.07 -5.59 6.31
C PRO A 106 13.14 -6.57 6.85
N THR A 107 14.41 -6.33 6.51
CA THR A 107 15.55 -7.03 7.13
C THR A 107 15.81 -6.49 8.54
N SER A 108 16.51 -7.23 9.41
CA SER A 108 16.79 -6.74 10.77
C SER A 108 17.54 -5.41 10.79
N TRP A 109 18.46 -5.20 9.84
CA TRP A 109 19.20 -3.94 9.69
C TRP A 109 18.28 -2.80 9.26
N THR A 110 17.52 -2.99 8.18
CA THR A 110 16.56 -1.99 7.69
C THR A 110 15.53 -1.63 8.76
N MET A 111 15.03 -2.63 9.47
CA MET A 111 14.11 -2.42 10.58
C MET A 111 14.75 -1.52 11.64
N ALA A 112 16.01 -1.77 12.04
CA ALA A 112 16.72 -0.96 13.03
C ALA A 112 16.86 0.52 12.62
N GLU A 113 17.10 0.80 11.34
CA GLU A 113 17.24 2.17 10.81
C GLU A 113 15.90 2.91 10.64
N ARG A 114 14.79 2.19 10.49
CA ARG A 114 13.47 2.81 10.32
C ARG A 114 12.98 3.48 11.59
N VAL A 115 12.35 4.65 11.43
CA VAL A 115 11.66 5.39 12.50
C VAL A 115 10.69 4.48 13.25
N LEU A 116 10.67 4.57 14.59
CA LEU A 116 9.95 3.63 15.46
C LEU A 116 8.46 3.48 15.10
N TYR A 117 7.78 4.60 14.85
CA TYR A 117 6.35 4.63 14.52
C TYR A 117 6.08 4.50 13.01
N SER A 118 6.94 3.82 12.26
CA SER A 118 6.70 3.51 10.84
C SER A 118 6.29 2.04 10.64
N PRO A 119 5.73 1.65 9.47
CA PRO A 119 5.38 0.27 9.12
C PRO A 119 6.62 -0.65 8.95
N ARG A 120 7.37 -0.88 10.04
CA ARG A 120 8.73 -1.43 10.01
C ARG A 120 8.79 -2.89 9.53
N THR A 121 7.73 -3.65 9.73
CA THR A 121 7.66 -5.08 9.38
C THR A 121 7.12 -5.34 7.97
N GLN A 122 6.74 -4.28 7.24
CA GLN A 122 6.25 -4.38 5.87
C GLN A 122 7.33 -4.04 4.84
N PRO A 123 7.30 -4.64 3.64
CA PRO A 123 8.07 -4.17 2.49
C PRO A 123 7.60 -2.78 2.03
N TRP A 124 8.55 -1.92 1.65
CA TRP A 124 8.28 -0.57 1.17
C TRP A 124 8.74 -0.44 -0.28
N VAL A 125 7.87 0.07 -1.14
CA VAL A 125 8.19 0.42 -2.52
C VAL A 125 8.31 1.94 -2.62
N TYR A 126 9.49 2.41 -2.97
CA TYR A 126 9.78 3.82 -3.18
C TYR A 126 9.41 4.17 -4.62
N LEU A 127 8.66 5.25 -4.75
CA LEU A 127 8.07 5.71 -5.99
C LEU A 127 8.50 7.15 -6.24
N ASP A 128 8.88 7.41 -7.48
CA ASP A 128 8.82 8.73 -8.07
C ASP A 128 7.44 8.89 -8.71
N VAL A 129 6.71 9.90 -8.24
CA VAL A 129 5.32 10.16 -8.61
C VAL A 129 5.27 11.58 -9.15
N GLU A 130 4.83 11.70 -10.41
CA GLU A 130 4.72 13.01 -11.06
C GLU A 130 3.81 13.95 -10.25
N GLY A 131 4.33 15.14 -9.94
CA GLY A 131 3.60 16.15 -9.16
C GLY A 131 3.55 15.90 -7.65
N ALA A 132 4.21 14.87 -7.12
CA ALA A 132 4.32 14.66 -5.69
C ALA A 132 5.30 15.65 -5.03
N PRO A 133 5.09 16.03 -3.76
CA PRO A 133 6.03 16.85 -3.00
C PRO A 133 7.37 16.12 -2.84
N GLY A 134 8.49 16.85 -2.93
CA GLY A 134 9.85 16.34 -3.18
C GLY A 134 10.51 15.35 -2.20
N ALA A 135 9.77 14.76 -1.27
CA ALA A 135 10.20 13.60 -0.51
C ALA A 135 9.78 12.29 -1.22
N PRO A 136 10.56 11.20 -1.14
CA PRO A 136 10.18 9.91 -1.71
C PRO A 136 8.79 9.46 -1.25
N VAL A 137 7.98 9.01 -2.21
CA VAL A 137 6.65 8.49 -1.97
C VAL A 137 6.73 6.98 -1.76
N ILE A 138 6.12 6.48 -0.68
CA ILE A 138 6.21 5.10 -0.25
C ILE A 138 4.86 4.42 -0.39
N LEU A 139 4.81 3.34 -1.16
CA LEU A 139 3.76 2.34 -1.08
C LEU A 139 4.18 1.25 -0.09
N VAL A 140 3.35 0.99 0.91
CA VAL A 140 3.59 -0.07 1.91
C VAL A 140 2.82 -1.31 1.50
N LEU A 141 3.52 -2.43 1.30
CA LEU A 141 2.92 -3.70 0.90
C LEU A 141 2.49 -4.52 2.11
N ARG A 142 1.65 -5.54 1.91
CA ARG A 142 1.31 -6.51 2.96
C ARG A 142 2.57 -7.18 3.56
N PRO A 143 2.54 -7.57 4.84
CA PRO A 143 3.60 -8.37 5.45
C PRO A 143 3.62 -9.81 4.88
N GLY A 144 4.71 -10.55 5.16
CA GLY A 144 4.80 -11.98 4.83
C GLY A 144 4.94 -12.28 3.34
N ILE A 145 5.60 -11.39 2.58
CA ILE A 145 5.97 -11.64 1.18
C ILE A 145 7.26 -12.43 1.16
N ASP A 146 7.14 -13.71 0.79
CA ASP A 146 8.22 -14.70 0.86
C ASP A 146 8.76 -15.10 -0.53
N LYS A 147 8.06 -14.72 -1.61
CA LYS A 147 8.41 -15.07 -3.00
C LYS A 147 8.37 -13.87 -3.93
N LYS A 148 9.11 -13.95 -5.04
CA LYS A 148 9.14 -12.92 -6.10
C LYS A 148 7.75 -12.72 -6.70
N GLU A 149 7.04 -13.80 -6.96
CA GLU A 149 5.72 -13.79 -7.59
C GLU A 149 4.69 -13.12 -6.67
N ASP A 150 4.79 -13.37 -5.36
CA ASP A 150 3.91 -12.75 -4.36
C ASP A 150 4.14 -11.24 -4.28
N LEU A 151 5.39 -10.78 -4.37
CA LEU A 151 5.72 -9.36 -4.42
C LEU A 151 5.12 -8.71 -5.66
N LEU A 152 5.33 -9.31 -6.83
CA LEU A 152 4.82 -8.78 -8.10
C LEU A 152 3.30 -8.74 -8.13
N ALA A 153 2.64 -9.82 -7.68
CA ALA A 153 1.19 -9.87 -7.58
C ALA A 153 0.64 -8.82 -6.61
N GLU A 154 1.32 -8.59 -5.47
CA GLU A 154 0.94 -7.53 -4.54
C GLU A 154 1.16 -6.14 -5.15
N MET A 155 2.29 -5.91 -5.83
CA MET A 155 2.53 -4.66 -6.53
C MET A 155 1.46 -4.40 -7.58
N ASP A 156 1.09 -5.39 -8.41
CA ASP A 156 0.09 -5.26 -9.46
C ASP A 156 -1.33 -4.94 -8.91
N ARG A 157 -1.60 -5.19 -7.62
CA ARG A 157 -2.85 -4.72 -6.98
C ARG A 157 -2.94 -3.20 -6.88
N TYR A 158 -1.80 -2.51 -6.84
CA TYR A 158 -1.72 -1.05 -6.71
C TYR A 158 -1.14 -0.38 -7.96
N LEU A 159 -0.19 -1.06 -8.59
CA LEU A 159 0.74 -0.58 -9.61
C LEU A 159 0.83 -1.55 -10.80
N PRO A 160 -0.28 -1.86 -11.49
CA PRO A 160 -0.22 -2.69 -12.69
C PRO A 160 0.72 -2.08 -13.75
N PRO A 161 1.28 -2.90 -14.67
CA PRO A 161 2.11 -2.41 -15.76
C PRO A 161 1.40 -1.38 -16.63
N GLN A 162 0.08 -1.50 -16.80
CA GLN A 162 -0.78 -0.59 -17.56
C GLN A 162 -2.12 -0.45 -16.85
N GLU A 163 -2.77 0.72 -16.98
CA GLU A 163 -4.10 0.96 -16.46
C GLU A 163 -5.01 1.65 -17.49
N PRO A 164 -5.49 0.92 -18.52
CA PRO A 164 -6.29 1.50 -19.60
C PRO A 164 -7.74 1.75 -19.21
N ARG A 165 -8.20 1.30 -18.02
CA ARG A 165 -9.63 1.32 -17.68
C ARG A 165 -10.17 2.74 -17.54
N LEU A 166 -9.37 3.70 -17.08
CA LEU A 166 -9.81 5.09 -16.91
C LEU A 166 -10.28 5.68 -18.24
N ALA A 167 -9.51 5.48 -19.32
CA ALA A 167 -9.81 6.00 -20.64
C ALA A 167 -11.10 5.42 -21.25
N LYS A 168 -11.56 4.26 -20.77
CA LYS A 168 -12.81 3.62 -21.21
C LYS A 168 -14.05 4.17 -20.50
N LEU A 169 -13.89 4.96 -19.44
CA LEU A 169 -15.00 5.57 -18.72
C LEU A 169 -15.52 6.81 -19.45
N SER A 170 -16.77 7.19 -19.19
CA SER A 170 -17.30 8.49 -19.64
C SER A 170 -16.54 9.64 -18.97
N ALA A 171 -16.48 10.82 -19.61
CA ALA A 171 -15.79 11.99 -19.07
C ALA A 171 -16.23 12.33 -17.63
N ARG A 172 -17.55 12.25 -17.36
CA ARG A 172 -18.12 12.44 -16.02
C ARG A 172 -17.49 11.52 -14.97
N PHE A 173 -17.31 10.24 -15.29
CA PHE A 173 -16.73 9.28 -14.36
C PHE A 173 -15.21 9.38 -14.30
N GLN A 174 -14.54 9.75 -15.39
CA GLN A 174 -13.10 10.05 -15.36
C GLN A 174 -12.81 11.19 -14.38
N ASP A 175 -13.58 12.29 -14.44
CA ASP A 175 -13.39 13.44 -13.55
C ASP A 175 -13.69 13.08 -12.09
N ALA A 176 -14.74 12.29 -11.85
CA ALA A 176 -15.05 11.80 -10.51
C ALA A 176 -13.93 10.92 -9.94
N VAL A 177 -13.40 9.98 -10.73
CA VAL A 177 -12.26 9.14 -10.34
C VAL A 177 -11.02 10.00 -10.03
N LYS A 178 -10.69 10.97 -10.88
CA LYS A 178 -9.56 11.89 -10.66
C LYS A 178 -9.69 12.70 -9.37
N GLN A 179 -10.92 13.03 -8.96
CA GLN A 179 -11.23 13.72 -7.72
C GLN A 179 -11.49 12.78 -6.53
N LYS A 180 -11.34 11.47 -6.72
CA LYS A 180 -11.61 10.44 -5.71
C LYS A 180 -13.05 10.45 -5.17
N ARG A 181 -14.00 10.77 -6.04
CA ARG A 181 -15.45 10.78 -5.75
C ARG A 181 -16.11 9.55 -6.34
N VAL A 182 -17.15 9.05 -5.67
CA VAL A 182 -18.06 8.04 -6.20
C VAL A 182 -19.41 8.71 -6.45
N LEU A 183 -20.02 8.42 -7.59
CA LEU A 183 -21.30 8.99 -8.01
C LEU A 183 -22.34 7.90 -8.21
N GLU A 184 -23.62 8.24 -8.10
CA GLU A 184 -24.68 7.36 -8.58
C GLU A 184 -24.52 7.05 -10.07
N ASN A 185 -24.96 5.86 -10.45
CA ASN A 185 -24.82 5.27 -11.79
C ASN A 185 -23.38 5.01 -12.23
N MET A 186 -22.40 5.18 -11.34
CA MET A 186 -21.01 4.85 -11.61
C MET A 186 -20.84 3.32 -11.73
N PRO A 187 -20.12 2.81 -12.74
CA PRO A 187 -19.88 1.37 -12.85
C PRO A 187 -18.91 0.89 -11.76
N GLU A 188 -19.03 -0.37 -11.35
CA GLU A 188 -18.21 -1.03 -10.34
C GLU A 188 -16.71 -0.74 -10.50
N ALA A 189 -16.18 -0.90 -11.72
CA ALA A 189 -14.77 -0.66 -12.01
C ALA A 189 -14.34 0.80 -11.73
N ALA A 190 -15.21 1.78 -11.95
CA ALA A 190 -14.91 3.18 -11.65
C ALA A 190 -14.94 3.46 -10.14
N VAL A 191 -15.76 2.75 -9.38
CA VAL A 191 -15.75 2.80 -7.91
C VAL A 191 -14.40 2.31 -7.40
N GLU A 192 -13.91 1.16 -7.87
CA GLU A 192 -12.60 0.64 -7.48
C GLU A 192 -11.47 1.63 -7.82
N MET A 193 -11.48 2.19 -9.04
CA MET A 193 -10.48 3.16 -9.46
C MET A 193 -10.54 4.44 -8.61
N SER A 194 -11.71 4.82 -8.11
CA SER A 194 -11.86 6.00 -7.26
C SER A 194 -11.46 5.69 -5.82
N TRP A 195 -12.15 4.78 -5.15
CA TRP A 195 -12.03 4.58 -3.69
C TRP A 195 -11.10 3.45 -3.27
N GLY A 196 -10.60 2.64 -4.20
CA GLY A 196 -9.84 1.44 -3.88
C GLY A 196 -10.73 0.21 -3.72
N HIS A 197 -10.12 -0.91 -3.34
CA HIS A 197 -10.90 -2.10 -2.98
C HIS A 197 -11.56 -1.92 -1.60
N PRO A 198 -12.79 -2.39 -1.42
CA PRO A 198 -13.43 -2.42 -0.11
C PRO A 198 -12.77 -3.48 0.79
N GLU A 199 -12.95 -3.32 2.10
CA GLU A 199 -12.53 -4.32 3.10
C GLU A 199 -13.43 -5.56 3.03
N SER A 200 -14.74 -5.36 2.77
CA SER A 200 -15.67 -6.47 2.57
C SER A 200 -16.73 -6.13 1.52
N ILE A 201 -17.18 -7.17 0.82
CA ILE A 201 -18.28 -7.12 -0.13
C ILE A 201 -19.33 -8.12 0.34
N ARG A 202 -20.52 -7.63 0.67
CA ARG A 202 -21.69 -8.47 0.93
C ARG A 202 -22.53 -8.52 -0.32
N ARG A 203 -22.91 -9.73 -0.75
CA ARG A 203 -23.72 -9.92 -1.96
C ARG A 203 -25.06 -10.53 -1.59
N THR A 204 -26.14 -9.96 -2.12
CA THR A 204 -27.49 -10.49 -2.00
C THR A 204 -28.13 -10.59 -3.38
N LEU A 205 -29.04 -11.55 -3.53
CA LEU A 205 -29.76 -11.78 -4.78
C LEU A 205 -31.25 -11.58 -4.51
N GLU A 206 -31.84 -10.62 -5.19
CA GLU A 206 -33.25 -10.26 -5.08
C GLU A 206 -33.92 -10.50 -6.44
N GLY A 207 -34.57 -11.66 -6.59
CA GLY A 207 -35.08 -12.11 -7.87
C GLY A 207 -33.93 -12.41 -8.84
N GLN A 208 -33.78 -11.58 -9.88
CA GLN A 208 -32.66 -11.67 -10.85
C GLN A 208 -31.58 -10.60 -10.62
N ARG A 209 -31.81 -9.65 -9.69
CA ARG A 209 -30.88 -8.56 -9.45
C ARG A 209 -29.81 -8.96 -8.45
N VAL A 210 -28.57 -8.60 -8.76
CA VAL A 210 -27.42 -8.76 -7.87
C VAL A 210 -27.19 -7.46 -7.13
N ASN A 211 -27.42 -7.47 -5.82
CA ASN A 211 -27.12 -6.36 -4.93
C ASN A 211 -25.77 -6.60 -4.24
N GLN A 212 -24.95 -5.56 -4.15
CA GLN A 212 -23.68 -5.58 -3.44
C GLN A 212 -23.62 -4.42 -2.44
N GLU A 213 -23.23 -4.70 -1.20
CA GLU A 213 -22.82 -3.70 -0.21
C GLU A 213 -21.30 -3.79 -0.05
N TRP A 214 -20.60 -2.74 -0.47
CA TRP A 214 -19.16 -2.59 -0.33
C TRP A 214 -18.88 -1.75 0.92
N ILE A 215 -18.08 -2.29 1.82
CA ILE A 215 -17.75 -1.66 3.11
C ILE A 215 -16.25 -1.38 3.13
N TYR A 216 -15.88 -0.11 3.28
CA TYR A 216 -14.49 0.33 3.35
C TYR A 216 -13.96 0.34 4.79
N PRO A 217 -12.63 0.41 4.99
CA PRO A 217 -12.04 0.27 6.31
C PRO A 217 -12.66 1.19 7.36
N GLY A 218 -13.04 0.63 8.51
CA GLY A 218 -13.73 1.37 9.57
C GLY A 218 -15.23 1.60 9.35
N GLY A 219 -15.80 1.12 8.24
CA GLY A 219 -17.25 1.08 7.99
C GLY A 219 -17.93 2.43 7.77
N LYS A 220 -17.15 3.51 7.67
CA LYS A 220 -17.63 4.90 7.50
C LYS A 220 -18.05 5.18 6.07
N ARG A 221 -17.37 4.61 5.08
CA ARG A 221 -17.73 4.70 3.67
C ARG A 221 -18.33 3.40 3.19
N ARG A 222 -19.48 3.48 2.52
CA ARG A 222 -20.17 2.35 1.91
C ARG A 222 -20.65 2.69 0.51
N VAL A 223 -20.61 1.71 -0.37
CA VAL A 223 -21.17 1.81 -1.72
C VAL A 223 -22.13 0.66 -1.92
N PHE A 224 -23.32 0.98 -2.39
CA PHE A 224 -24.34 -0.01 -2.75
C PHE A 224 -24.40 -0.08 -4.27
N LEU A 225 -24.26 -1.28 -4.80
CA LEU A 225 -24.37 -1.53 -6.23
C LEU A 225 -25.54 -2.46 -6.51
N THR A 226 -26.24 -2.20 -7.61
CA THR A 226 -27.24 -3.11 -8.17
C THR A 226 -26.81 -3.41 -9.60
N ASP A 227 -26.64 -4.69 -9.92
CA ASP A 227 -26.20 -5.17 -11.24
C ASP A 227 -24.90 -4.50 -11.74
N GLY A 228 -23.96 -4.27 -10.83
CA GLY A 228 -22.63 -3.71 -11.13
C GLY A 228 -22.60 -2.18 -11.26
N VAL A 229 -23.67 -1.48 -10.89
CA VAL A 229 -23.80 -0.02 -10.98
C VAL A 229 -24.17 0.56 -9.62
N VAL A 230 -23.53 1.67 -9.24
CA VAL A 230 -23.81 2.37 -7.97
C VAL A 230 -25.26 2.85 -7.93
N SER A 231 -26.02 2.32 -6.96
CA SER A 231 -27.38 2.75 -6.65
C SER A 231 -27.42 3.74 -5.49
N ARG A 232 -26.45 3.67 -4.56
CA ARG A 232 -26.36 4.57 -3.40
C ARG A 232 -24.93 4.62 -2.85
N VAL A 233 -24.56 5.78 -2.29
CA VAL A 233 -23.29 5.98 -1.57
C VAL A 233 -23.59 6.51 -0.17
N GLU A 234 -22.88 6.01 0.83
CA GLU A 234 -22.94 6.51 2.21
C GLU A 234 -21.54 6.88 2.70
N GLU A 235 -21.41 8.09 3.23
CA GLU A 235 -20.20 8.59 3.88
C GLU A 235 -20.55 9.10 5.28
N GLY A 236 -20.03 8.43 6.31
CA GLY A 236 -20.16 8.85 7.69
C GLY A 236 -19.32 10.10 7.98
N LYS A 237 -19.81 10.97 8.87
CA LYS A 237 -18.99 12.08 9.38
C LYS A 237 -17.83 11.54 10.23
N PRO A 238 -16.65 12.19 10.24
CA PRO A 238 -15.63 11.88 11.23
C PRO A 238 -16.23 12.09 12.64
N ASP A 239 -16.14 11.07 13.49
CA ASP A 239 -16.44 11.24 14.91
C ASP A 239 -15.56 12.38 15.42
N ALA A 240 -16.18 13.43 15.97
CA ALA A 240 -15.44 14.42 16.73
C ALA A 240 -14.70 13.65 17.82
N ALA A 241 -13.36 13.74 17.80
CA ALA A 241 -12.53 13.15 18.84
C ALA A 241 -13.11 13.52 20.20
N LYS A 242 -13.50 12.50 20.98
CA LYS A 242 -13.80 12.66 22.41
C LYS A 242 -12.51 12.60 23.19
#